data_AF-A0A353ZW37-F1
#
_entry.id   AF-A0A353ZW37-F1
#
_cell.length_a   1.000
_cell.length_b   1.000
_cell.length_c   1.000
_cell.angle_alpha   90.00
_cell.angle_beta   90.00
_cell.angle_gamma   90.00
#
_symmetry.space_group_name_H-M   'P 1'
#
loop_
_entity.id
_entity.type
_entity.pdbx_description
1 polymer ?
#
loop_
_entity_poly.entity_id
_entity_poly.type
_entity_poly.pdbx_seq_one_letter_code
_entity_poly.pdbx_strand_id
1 'polypeptide(L)' 'MPAGKVIFAPYRERCLIILTLEGEMVAEPGAWIIRGTEGEFYPCKDSVFITKYRRAPIEDELAALKDAMRNG' A
#
# COMPACT_ATOMS: atom_id res chain seq x y z
N MET A 1 -30.20 -9.57 4.56
CA MET A 1 -29.18 -8.62 4.06
C MET A 1 -29.33 -7.33 4.85
N PRO A 2 -28.30 -6.86 5.59
CA PRO A 2 -28.41 -5.60 6.31
C PRO A 2 -28.36 -4.43 5.32
N ALA A 3 -28.99 -3.32 5.72
CA ALA A 3 -29.34 -2.14 4.93
C ALA A 3 -28.26 -1.71 3.91
N GLY A 4 -28.63 -1.72 2.63
CA GLY A 4 -27.77 -1.31 1.52
C GLY A 4 -27.30 0.13 1.69
N LYS A 5 -25.99 0.31 1.86
CA LYS A 5 -25.33 1.61 1.91
C LYS A 5 -25.25 2.16 0.48
N VAL A 6 -26.01 3.20 0.18
CA VAL A 6 -25.89 3.90 -1.10
C VAL A 6 -24.59 4.71 -1.07
N ILE A 7 -23.59 4.29 -1.84
CA ILE A 7 -22.36 5.06 -2.03
C ILE A 7 -22.60 6.03 -3.20
N PHE A 8 -22.80 7.31 -2.88
CA PHE A 8 -22.86 8.37 -3.89
C PHE A 8 -21.43 8.76 -4.27
N ALA A 9 -20.83 7.98 -5.16
CA ALA A 9 -19.56 8.33 -5.77
C ALA A 9 -19.82 8.64 -7.26
N PRO A 10 -19.55 9.86 -7.73
CA PRO A 10 -19.64 10.19 -9.15
C PRO A 10 -18.45 9.52 -9.86
N TYR A 11 -18.48 8.20 -10.02
CA TYR A 11 -17.41 7.49 -10.70
C TYR A 11 -17.47 7.81 -12.19
N ARG A 12 -16.76 8.87 -12.59
CA ARG A 12 -16.31 9.03 -13.98
C ARG A 12 -15.28 7.96 -14.36
N GLU A 13 -14.59 7.37 -13.37
CA GLU A 13 -13.54 6.38 -13.55
C GLU A 13 -13.73 5.15 -12.64
N ARG A 14 -13.27 3.98 -13.09
CA ARG A 14 -13.36 2.73 -12.33
C ARG A 14 -12.36 2.75 -11.16
N CYS A 15 -12.81 2.36 -9.98
CA CYS A 15 -12.00 2.24 -8.77
C CYS A 15 -12.04 0.81 -8.21
N LEU A 16 -11.23 0.55 -7.19
CA LEU A 16 -11.36 -0.64 -6.35
C LEU A 16 -11.83 -0.23 -4.94
N ILE A 17 -12.67 -1.06 -4.33
CA ILE A 17 -12.96 -0.98 -2.90
C ILE A 17 -12.11 -2.03 -2.20
N ILE A 18 -11.33 -1.61 -1.21
CA ILE A 18 -10.46 -2.47 -0.41
C ILE A 18 -11.04 -2.54 1.01
N LEU A 19 -11.18 -3.76 1.52
CA LEU A 19 -11.58 -4.01 2.89
C LEU A 19 -10.35 -3.90 3.79
N THR A 20 -10.29 -2.82 4.56
CA THR A 20 -9.20 -2.53 5.49
C THR A 20 -9.66 -2.74 6.94
N LEU A 21 -8.75 -2.66 7.91
CA LEU A 21 -9.10 -2.80 9.33
C LEU A 21 -9.97 -1.62 9.83
N GLU A 22 -9.85 -0.46 9.18
CA GLU A 22 -10.61 0.77 9.42
C GLU A 22 -11.94 0.80 8.65
N GLY A 23 -12.22 -0.23 7.86
CA GLY A 23 -13.42 -0.37 7.03
C GLY A 23 -13.15 -0.29 5.53
N GLU A 24 -14.19 0.01 4.76
CA GLU A 24 -14.11 0.13 3.31
C GLU A 24 -13.33 1.38 2.91
N MET A 25 -12.28 1.23 2.10
CA MET A 25 -11.51 2.33 1.52
C MET A 25 -11.51 2.24 0.00
N VAL A 26 -11.49 3.39 -0.68
CA VAL A 26 -11.46 3.47 -2.14
C VAL A 26 -10.02 3.62 -2.64
N ALA A 27 -9.63 2.77 -3.58
CA ALA A 27 -8.42 2.91 -4.37
C ALA A 27 -8.77 3.54 -5.73
N GLU A 28 -8.36 4.79 -5.91
CA GLU A 28 -8.44 5.48 -7.20
C GLU A 28 -7.36 4.98 -8.16
N PRO A 29 -7.54 5.11 -9.49
CA PRO A 29 -6.47 4.84 -10.45
C PRO A 29 -5.16 5.54 -10.07
N GLY A 30 -4.05 4.79 -10.08
CA GLY A 30 -2.73 5.28 -9.68
C GLY A 30 -2.40 5.16 -8.20
N ALA A 31 -3.33 4.69 -7.35
CA ALA A 31 -3.00 4.30 -5.99
C ALA A 31 -2.17 3.00 -5.97
N TRP A 32 -1.17 2.95 -5.09
CA TRP A 32 -0.48 1.73 -4.74
C TRP A 32 -1.36 0.89 -3.83
N ILE A 33 -1.34 -0.44 -4.02
CA ILE A 33 -1.93 -1.36 -3.06
C ILE A 33 -0.80 -1.94 -2.22
N ILE A 34 -0.75 -1.55 -0.95
CA ILE A 34 0.28 -2.01 -0.01
C ILE A 34 -0.30 -3.07 0.92
N ARG A 35 0.56 -3.98 1.36
CA ARG A 35 0.23 -5.02 2.34
C ARG A 35 0.81 -4.63 3.69
N GLY A 36 -0.03 -4.61 4.72
CA GLY A 36 0.41 -4.39 6.08
C GLY A 36 1.02 -5.65 6.70
N THR A 37 1.47 -5.53 7.95
CA THR A 37 2.25 -6.57 8.62
C THR A 37 1.44 -7.81 8.99
N GLU A 38 0.12 -7.66 9.18
CA GLU A 38 -0.79 -8.78 9.48
C GLU A 38 -1.42 -9.36 8.19
N GLY A 39 -1.08 -8.78 7.05
CA GLY A 39 -1.47 -9.21 5.72
C GLY A 39 -2.75 -8.58 5.17
N GLU A 40 -3.28 -7.59 5.87
CA GLU A 40 -4.29 -6.66 5.40
C GLU A 40 -3.79 -5.82 4.22
N PHE A 41 -4.72 -5.29 3.42
CA PHE A 41 -4.41 -4.46 2.26
C PHE A 41 -4.92 -3.04 2.44
N TYR A 42 -4.17 -2.08 1.90
CA TYR A 42 -4.50 -0.66 1.95
C TYR A 42 -4.26 0.03 0.61
N PRO A 43 -5.14 0.96 0.18
CA PRO A 43 -4.80 1.92 -0.84
C PRO A 43 -3.83 2.96 -0.27
N CYS A 44 -2.78 3.29 -1.02
CA CYS A 44 -1.81 4.31 -0.68
C CYS A 44 -1.61 5.25 -1.86
N LYS A 45 -1.76 6.56 -1.64
CA LYS A 45 -1.52 7.56 -2.69
C LYS A 45 -0.07 7.50 -3.15
N ASP A 46 0.16 7.60 -4.44
CA ASP A 46 1.50 7.58 -5.05
C ASP A 46 2.47 8.57 -4.37
N SER A 47 2.05 9.81 -4.17
CA SER A 47 2.85 10.84 -3.49
C SER A 47 3.23 10.47 -2.06
N VAL A 48 2.36 9.77 -1.33
CA VAL A 48 2.63 9.29 0.03
C VAL A 48 3.58 8.09 -0.03
N PHE A 49 3.37 7.17 -0.98
CA PHE A 49 4.20 5.99 -1.13
C PHE A 49 5.65 6.37 -1.43
N ILE A 50 5.88 7.21 -2.42
CA ILE A 50 7.23 7.66 -2.85
C ILE A 50 7.95 8.42 -1.71
N THR A 51 7.22 9.17 -0.90
CA THR A 51 7.81 9.93 0.23
C THR A 51 8.25 9.01 1.37
N LYS A 52 7.48 7.96 1.66
CA LYS A 52 7.70 7.10 2.83
C LYS A 52 8.53 5.86 2.55
N TYR A 53 8.41 5.29 1.36
CA TYR A 53 9.01 4.03 0.99
C TYR A 53 10.14 4.23 -0.02
N ARG A 54 11.17 3.41 0.11
CA ARG A 54 12.30 3.33 -0.82
C ARG A 54 12.43 1.89 -1.29
N ARG A 55 13.00 1.70 -2.48
CA ARG A 55 13.34 0.37 -2.96
C ARG A 55 14.24 -0.31 -1.92
N ALA A 56 13.89 -1.53 -1.56
CA ALA A 56 14.81 -2.35 -0.80
C ALA A 56 16.05 -2.64 -1.68
N PRO A 57 17.25 -2.70 -1.10
CA PRO A 57 18.42 -3.18 -1.83
C PRO A 57 18.19 -4.63 -2.27
N ILE A 58 18.88 -5.04 -3.32
CA ILE A 58 18.89 -6.44 -3.77
C ILE A 58 19.62 -7.30 -2.73
N GLU A 59 19.36 -8.60 -2.70
CA GLU A 59 19.91 -9.51 -1.67
C GLU A 59 21.43 -9.47 -1.57
N ASP A 60 22.12 -9.40 -2.71
CA ASP A 60 23.58 -9.28 -2.78
C ASP A 60 24.09 -7.94 -2.21
N GLU A 61 23.37 -6.83 -2.47
CA GLU A 61 23.69 -5.51 -1.90
C GLU A 61 23.43 -5.48 -0.38
N LEU A 62 22.37 -6.14 0.07
CA LEU A 62 22.04 -6.33 1.49
C LEU A 62 23.11 -7.13 2.22
N ALA A 63 23.65 -8.19 1.60
CA ALA A 63 24.74 -8.98 2.15
C ALA A 63 26.01 -8.13 2.29
N ALA A 64 26.39 -7.42 1.22
CA ALA A 64 27.55 -6.54 1.23
C ALA A 64 27.46 -5.43 2.30
N LEU A 65 26.28 -4.81 2.47
CA LEU A 65 26.04 -3.82 3.52
C LEU A 65 26.19 -4.40 4.93
N LYS A 66 25.64 -5.59 5.18
CA LYS A 66 25.74 -6.27 6.48
C LYS A 66 27.16 -6.70 6.82
N ASP A 67 27.96 -7.06 5.83
CA ASP A 67 29.35 -7.43 6.03
C ASP A 67 30.22 -6.20 6.29
N ALA A 68 29.97 -5.09 5.59
CA ALA A 68 30.61 -3.80 5.88
C ALA A 68 30.29 -3.29 7.29
N MET A 69 29.06 -3.47 7.77
CA MET A 69 28.64 -3.08 9.13
C MET A 69 29.18 -3.98 10.24
N ARG A 70 29.63 -5.21 9.94
CA ARG A 70 30.19 -6.16 10.92
C ARG A 70 31.71 -6.04 11.10
N ASN A 71 32.40 -5.49 10.10
CA ASN A 71 33.87 -5.43 10.05
C ASN A 71 34.43 -4.02 10.30
N GLY A 72 33.62 -3.09 10.80
CA GLY A 72 34.00 -1.75 11.26
C GLY A 72 33.59 -1.54 12.71
#